data_AF-A0A382X6D4-F1
#
_entry.id   AF-A0A382X6D4-F1
#
_cell.length_a   1.000
_cell.length_b   1.000
_cell.length_c   1.000
_cell.angle_alpha   90.00
_cell.angle_beta   90.00
_cell.angle_gamma   90.00
#
_symmetry.space_group_name_H-M   'P 1'
#
loop_
_entity.id
_entity.type
_entity.pdbx_description
1 polymer ?
#
loop_
_entity_poly.entity_id
_entity_poly.type
_entity_poly.pdbx_seq_one_letter_code
_entity_poly.pdbx_strand_id
1 'polypeptide(L)'
;MLQTKILIMGAAGRDFHNFNTFYRDNEQYNVVAFTATQIPDIEGRVYPAKLAGSLYPEGIPIHDESELIGLISQHKVDEVVFSYSDLAHVDVMHKGAIVN
;
A
#
# COMPACT_ATOMS: atom_id res chain seq x y z
N MET A 1 8.20 -14.25 -14.81
CA MET A 1 8.53 -14.57 -13.40
C MET A 1 7.31 -14.24 -12.55
N LEU A 2 7.15 -14.85 -11.37
CA LEU A 2 6.11 -14.43 -10.43
C LEU A 2 6.49 -13.05 -9.86
N GLN A 3 5.55 -12.11 -9.88
CA GLN A 3 5.74 -10.78 -9.27
C GLN A 3 5.53 -10.87 -7.76
N THR A 4 6.30 -10.13 -6.98
CA THR A 4 6.08 -9.98 -5.54
C THR A 4 4.88 -9.07 -5.31
N LYS A 5 3.86 -9.55 -4.57
CA LYS A 5 2.64 -8.78 -4.27
C LYS A 5 2.84 -7.93 -3.03
N ILE A 6 2.68 -6.63 -3.22
CA ILE A 6 2.98 -5.60 -2.24
C ILE A 6 1.68 -4.94 -1.78
N LEU A 7 1.53 -4.76 -0.48
CA LEU A 7 0.55 -3.83 0.11
C LEU A 7 1.32 -2.69 0.77
N ILE A 8 0.98 -1.44 0.44
CA ILE A 8 1.66 -0.27 1.00
C ILE A 8 0.74 0.36 2.06
N MET A 9 1.22 0.51 3.30
CA MET A 9 0.50 1.20 4.37
C MET A 9 1.09 2.59 4.63
N GLY A 10 0.24 3.59 4.81
CA GLY A 10 0.69 4.96 5.01
C GLY A 10 -0.45 5.97 5.25
N ALA A 11 -0.16 7.24 5.01
CA ALA A 11 -1.07 8.36 5.23
C ALA A 11 -1.04 9.35 4.05
N ALA A 12 -1.13 8.85 2.81
CA ALA A 12 -1.28 9.63 1.57
C ALA A 12 -0.17 10.65 1.28
N GLY A 13 1.06 10.31 1.65
CA GLY A 13 2.26 11.09 1.35
C GLY A 13 3.38 10.17 0.90
N ARG A 14 4.10 9.60 1.87
CA ARG A 14 5.28 8.78 1.60
C ARG A 14 4.95 7.44 0.94
N ASP A 15 3.79 6.86 1.20
CA ASP A 15 3.24 5.70 0.48
C ASP A 15 3.17 5.94 -1.03
N PHE A 16 2.52 7.01 -1.47
CA PHE A 16 2.45 7.37 -2.88
C PHE A 16 3.83 7.74 -3.45
N HIS A 17 4.68 8.41 -2.66
CA HIS A 17 6.04 8.72 -3.08
C HIS A 17 6.87 7.45 -3.33
N ASN A 18 6.85 6.49 -2.40
CA ASN A 18 7.53 5.20 -2.54
C ASN A 18 7.01 4.44 -3.76
N PHE A 19 5.69 4.39 -3.95
CA PHE A 19 5.07 3.83 -5.15
C PHE A 19 5.62 4.47 -6.43
N ASN A 20 5.57 5.79 -6.51
CA ASN A 20 5.93 6.54 -7.71
C ASN A 20 7.41 6.45 -8.08
N THR A 21 8.29 6.30 -7.09
CA THR A 21 9.75 6.30 -7.30
C THR A 21 10.33 4.90 -7.48
N PHE A 22 9.67 3.86 -6.97
CA PHE A 22 10.23 2.50 -6.99
C PHE A 22 9.34 1.44 -7.64
N TYR A 23 8.01 1.55 -7.53
CA TYR A 23 7.08 0.47 -7.92
C TYR A 23 6.33 0.70 -9.23
N ARG A 24 6.02 1.96 -9.60
CA ARG A 24 5.07 2.34 -10.66
C ARG A 24 5.19 1.57 -11.99
N ASP A 25 6.39 1.41 -12.50
CA ASP A 25 6.66 0.71 -13.78
C ASP A 25 7.73 -0.39 -13.58
N ASN A 26 7.77 -0.97 -12.37
CA ASN A 26 8.70 -2.04 -12.03
C ASN A 26 8.01 -3.40 -12.09
N GLU A 27 8.21 -4.13 -13.19
CA GLU A 27 7.55 -5.42 -13.46
C GLU A 27 7.88 -6.53 -12.43
N GLN A 28 8.86 -6.32 -11.55
CA GLN A 28 9.17 -7.28 -10.48
C GLN A 28 8.09 -7.28 -9.38
N TYR A 29 7.31 -6.22 -9.26
CA TYR A 29 6.36 -6.00 -8.17
C TYR A 29 4.95 -5.76 -8.69
N ASN A 30 3.96 -6.15 -7.88
CA ASN A 30 2.57 -5.85 -8.09
C ASN A 30 1.97 -5.25 -6.81
N VAL A 31 1.75 -3.94 -6.80
CA VAL A 31 1.12 -3.24 -5.68
C VAL A 31 -0.39 -3.45 -5.74
N VAL A 32 -0.91 -4.32 -4.88
CA VAL A 32 -2.31 -4.76 -4.93
C VAL A 32 -3.27 -3.79 -4.24
N ALA A 33 -2.78 -3.03 -3.25
CA ALA A 33 -3.57 -2.05 -2.51
C ALA A 33 -2.67 -1.06 -1.77
N PHE A 34 -3.22 0.12 -1.53
CA PHE A 34 -2.81 1.01 -0.45
C PHE A 34 -3.75 0.84 0.74
N THR A 35 -3.24 1.06 1.94
CA THR A 35 -4.06 1.31 3.13
C THR A 35 -3.73 2.68 3.69
N ALA A 36 -4.76 3.37 4.19
CA ALA A 36 -4.61 4.69 4.78
C ALA A 36 -5.31 4.78 6.14
N THR A 37 -4.75 5.56 7.05
CA THR A 37 -5.39 5.93 8.31
C THR A 37 -6.11 7.27 8.17
N GLN A 38 -7.32 7.35 8.72
CA GLN A 38 -8.24 8.50 8.88
C GLN A 38 -7.87 9.83 8.18
N ILE A 39 -7.71 9.80 6.86
CA ILE A 39 -7.85 10.99 6.03
C ILE A 39 -9.34 11.06 5.66
N PRO A 40 -10.04 12.14 6.01
CA PRO A 40 -11.43 12.32 5.62
C PRO A 40 -11.60 12.04 4.12
N ASP A 41 -12.58 11.20 3.80
CA ASP A 41 -12.99 10.84 2.44
C ASP A 41 -11.97 10.04 1.60
N ILE A 42 -10.87 9.50 2.14
CA ILE A 42 -9.88 8.74 1.32
C ILE A 42 -10.24 7.26 1.13
N GLU A 43 -10.99 6.68 2.07
CA GLU A 43 -11.39 5.26 2.05
C GLU A 43 -12.30 4.99 0.84
N GLY A 44 -12.06 3.88 0.13
CA GLY A 44 -12.80 3.53 -1.09
C GLY A 44 -12.38 4.31 -2.34
N ARG A 45 -11.34 5.16 -2.23
CA ARG A 45 -10.74 5.81 -3.40
C ARG A 45 -9.80 4.86 -4.13
N VAL A 46 -9.48 5.26 -5.36
CA VAL A 46 -8.50 4.58 -6.21
C VAL A 46 -7.35 5.56 -6.45
N TYR A 47 -6.12 5.14 -6.21
CA TYR A 47 -4.95 5.82 -6.71
C TYR A 47 -5.01 5.84 -8.23
N PRO A 48 -5.09 7.01 -8.87
CA PRO A 48 -5.67 7.13 -10.20
C PRO A 48 -4.77 6.53 -11.28
N ALA A 49 -5.36 5.78 -12.21
CA ALA A 49 -4.68 5.15 -13.35
C ALA A 49 -3.71 6.08 -14.09
N LYS A 50 -4.11 7.34 -14.33
CA LYS A 50 -3.29 8.35 -15.00
C LYS A 50 -1.96 8.68 -14.29
N LEU A 51 -1.83 8.33 -13.00
CA LEU A 51 -0.61 8.49 -12.19
C LEU A 51 0.04 7.15 -11.84
N ALA A 52 -0.61 6.03 -12.16
CA ALA A 52 -0.23 4.70 -11.70
C ALA A 52 0.75 3.98 -12.64
N GLY A 53 1.03 4.55 -13.81
CA GLY A 53 1.92 3.93 -14.80
C GLY A 53 1.23 2.87 -15.65
N SER A 54 2.01 2.26 -16.53
CA SER A 54 1.50 1.33 -17.55
C SER A 54 1.00 0.00 -16.98
N LEU A 55 1.50 -0.39 -15.81
CA LEU A 55 1.17 -1.66 -15.15
C LEU A 55 -0.18 -1.63 -14.41
N TYR A 56 -0.77 -0.45 -14.21
CA TYR A 56 -1.98 -0.27 -13.39
C TYR A 56 -3.05 0.56 -14.14
N PRO A 57 -3.61 0.04 -15.25
CA PRO A 57 -4.56 0.77 -16.10
C PRO A 57 -5.88 1.14 -15.40
N GLU A 58 -6.24 0.41 -14.35
CA GLU A 58 -7.43 0.68 -13.52
C GLU A 58 -7.10 1.49 -12.25
N GLY A 59 -5.83 1.86 -12.06
CA GLY A 59 -5.33 2.41 -10.80
C GLY A 59 -5.13 1.34 -9.73
N ILE A 60 -4.99 1.78 -8.47
CA ILE A 60 -4.73 0.91 -7.32
C ILE A 60 -5.71 1.26 -6.20
N PRO A 61 -6.45 0.30 -5.62
CA PRO A 61 -7.43 0.59 -4.59
C PRO A 61 -6.76 1.10 -3.30
N ILE A 62 -7.47 1.99 -2.60
CA ILE A 62 -7.08 2.54 -1.30
C ILE A 62 -8.15 2.14 -0.28
N HIS A 63 -7.73 1.39 0.72
CA HIS A 63 -8.57 0.81 1.77
C HIS A 63 -8.33 1.47 3.12
N ASP A 64 -9.26 1.28 4.05
CA ASP A 64 -9.00 1.62 5.46
C ASP A 64 -7.96 0.64 6.03
N GLU A 65 -7.06 1.15 6.87
CA GLU A 65 -6.02 0.32 7.47
C GLU A 65 -6.57 -0.80 8.37
N SER A 66 -7.79 -0.67 8.91
CA SER A 66 -8.45 -1.75 9.66
C SER A 66 -8.71 -3.00 8.81
N GLU A 67 -8.78 -2.86 7.47
CA GLU A 67 -8.96 -3.98 6.53
C GLU A 67 -7.67 -4.75 6.25
N LEU A 68 -6.51 -4.29 6.74
CA LEU A 68 -5.17 -4.79 6.42
C LEU A 68 -5.05 -6.32 6.45
N ILE A 69 -5.48 -6.95 7.55
CA ILE A 69 -5.37 -8.41 7.72
C ILE A 69 -6.22 -9.16 6.70
N GLY A 70 -7.42 -8.65 6.42
CA GLY A 70 -8.30 -9.21 5.39
C GLY A 70 -7.67 -9.11 4.00
N LEU A 71 -7.10 -7.95 3.67
CA LEU A 71 -6.43 -7.70 2.38
C LEU A 71 -5.20 -8.59 2.19
N ILE A 72 -4.38 -8.78 3.23
CA ILE A 72 -3.23 -9.69 3.20
C ILE A 72 -3.69 -11.10 2.81
N SER A 73 -4.75 -11.61 3.46
CA SER A 73 -5.29 -12.93 3.18
C SER A 73 -5.91 -13.03 1.78
N GLN A 74 -6.75 -12.07 1.42
CA GLN A 74 -7.48 -12.02 0.15
C GLN A 74 -6.53 -11.98 -1.06
N HIS A 75 -5.53 -11.09 -1.03
CA HIS A 75 -4.60 -10.91 -2.14
C HIS A 75 -3.38 -11.83 -2.08
N LYS A 76 -3.23 -12.59 -0.98
CA LYS A 76 -2.03 -13.39 -0.68
C LYS A 76 -0.79 -12.51 -0.82
N VAL A 77 -0.75 -11.42 -0.04
CA VAL A 77 0.33 -10.43 -0.05
C VAL A 77 1.63 -11.10 0.38
N ASP A 78 2.72 -10.79 -0.30
CA ASP A 78 4.06 -11.30 0.00
C ASP A 78 4.80 -10.35 0.94
N GLU A 79 4.64 -9.03 0.77
CA GLU A 79 5.26 -8.02 1.62
C GLU A 79 4.31 -6.85 1.93
N VAL A 80 4.37 -6.36 3.17
CA VAL A 80 3.73 -5.11 3.59
C VAL A 80 4.79 -4.03 3.74
N VAL A 81 4.65 -2.94 3.00
CA VAL A 81 5.59 -1.82 3.01
C VAL A 81 5.08 -0.73 3.95
N PHE A 82 5.75 -0.60 5.09
CA PHE A 82 5.50 0.47 6.04
C PHE A 82 6.01 1.82 5.52
N SER A 83 5.10 2.73 5.17
CA SER A 83 5.43 4.02 4.54
C SER A 83 5.02 5.24 5.39
N TYR A 84 4.94 5.10 6.71
CA TYR A 84 4.82 6.26 7.60
C TYR A 84 6.17 6.96 7.80
N SER A 85 6.13 8.24 8.21
CA SER A 85 7.34 9.06 8.43
C SER A 85 7.44 9.66 9.83
N ASP A 86 6.36 9.59 10.61
CA ASP A 86 6.14 10.37 11.82
C ASP A 86 5.62 9.52 13.00
N LEU A 87 5.61 8.20 12.86
CA LEU A 87 5.20 7.30 13.93
C LEU A 87 6.31 7.07 14.96
N ALA A 88 5.92 6.93 16.23
CA ALA A 88 6.84 6.58 17.29
C ALA A 88 7.32 5.14 17.13
N HIS A 89 8.50 4.84 17.68
CA HIS A 89 9.08 3.49 17.63
C HIS A 89 8.11 2.40 18.10
N VAL A 90 7.34 2.67 19.17
CA VAL A 90 6.35 1.71 19.70
C VAL A 90 5.26 1.37 18.67
N ASP A 91 4.80 2.36 17.91
CA ASP A 91 3.76 2.16 16.90
C ASP A 91 4.31 1.36 15.71
N VAL A 92 5.56 1.63 15.30
CA VAL A 92 6.26 0.82 14.29
C VAL A 92 6.28 -0.65 14.70
N MET A 93 6.63 -0.93 15.96
CA MET A 93 6.69 -2.30 16.47
C MET A 93 5.31 -2.96 16.53
N HIS A 94 4.28 -2.25 16.96
CA HIS A 94 2.91 -2.77 16.93
C HIS A 94 2.45 -3.10 15.51
N LYS A 95 2.70 -2.23 14.53
CA LYS A 95 2.35 -2.48 13.13
C LYS A 95 3.13 -3.65 12.54
N GLY A 96 4.43 -3.74 12.82
CA GLY A 96 5.26 -4.86 12.38
C GLY A 96 4.83 -6.20 12.97
N ALA A 97 4.32 -6.22 14.21
CA ALA A 97 3.82 -7.44 14.85
C ALA A 97 2.48 -7.93 14.26
N ILE A 98 1.68 -7.05 13.66
CA ILE A 98 0.39 -7.40 13.04
C ILE A 98 0.58 -8.19 11.73
N VAL A 99 1.70 -7.96 11.03
CA VAL A 99 1.94 -8.45 9.66
C VAL A 99 3.00 -9.55 9.53
N ASN A 100 3.62 -9.95 10.65
CA ASN A 100 4.62 -11.04 10.74
C ASN A 100 3.97 -12.35 11.20
#